data_AF-A0AA95KMD6-F1
#
_entry.id   AF-A0AA95KMD6-F1
#
_cell.length_a   1.000
_cell.length_b   1.000
_cell.length_c   1.000
_cell.angle_alpha   90.00
_cell.angle_beta   90.00
_cell.angle_gamma   90.00
#
_symmetry.space_group_name_H-M   'P 1'
#
loop_
_entity.id
_entity.type
_entity.pdbx_description
1 polymer ?
#
loop_
_entity_poly.entity_id
_entity_poly.type
_entity_poly.pdbx_seq_one_letter_code
_entity_poly.pdbx_strand_id
1 'polypeptide(L)'
;MVNYIVLRLRELMGEDERGFRNYFEMLETLAENRDLQPNIKEAEQMLTQVDVTKFASYSWGMRDGIEKGIEKGIEQGRKEGEYKKAQEIARSLLQLGVIPEADIARIAGLPLEEVQKLRIQH
;
A
#
# COMPACT_ATOMS: atom_id res chain seq x y z
N MET A 1 -7.94 -35.96 -8.95
CA MET A 1 -9.07 -35.31 -9.66
C MET A 1 -9.02 -33.78 -9.50
N VAL A 2 -8.79 -33.25 -8.30
CA VAL A 2 -8.62 -31.79 -8.07
C VAL A 2 -7.42 -31.20 -8.82
N ASN A 3 -6.27 -31.90 -8.85
CA ASN A 3 -5.08 -31.44 -9.58
C ASN A 3 -5.35 -31.22 -11.07
N TYR A 4 -6.20 -32.06 -11.70
CA TYR A 4 -6.61 -31.88 -13.09
C TYR A 4 -7.46 -30.61 -13.27
N ILE A 5 -8.35 -30.33 -12.32
CA ILE A 5 -9.24 -29.16 -12.35
C ILE A 5 -8.42 -27.87 -12.18
N VAL A 6 -7.44 -27.86 -11.26
CA VAL A 6 -6.55 -26.69 -11.05
C VAL A 6 -5.67 -26.43 -12.26
N LEU A 7 -5.10 -27.47 -12.87
CA LEU A 7 -4.32 -27.34 -14.11
C LEU A 7 -5.19 -26.84 -15.26
N ARG A 8 -6.40 -27.35 -15.40
CA ARG A 8 -7.30 -26.92 -16.47
C ARG A 8 -7.82 -25.50 -16.28
N LEU A 9 -8.08 -25.08 -15.04
CA LEU A 9 -8.37 -23.69 -14.72
C LEU A 9 -7.21 -22.79 -15.14
N ARG A 10 -5.97 -23.20 -14.85
CA ARG A 10 -4.80 -22.43 -15.23
C ARG A 10 -4.65 -22.31 -16.76
N GLU A 11 -4.91 -23.38 -17.50
CA GLU A 11 -4.90 -23.37 -18.97
C GLU A 11 -6.02 -22.52 -19.57
N LEU A 12 -7.22 -22.56 -18.99
CA LEU A 12 -8.39 -21.82 -19.49
C LEU A 12 -8.32 -20.33 -19.17
N MET A 13 -7.77 -19.97 -18.01
CA MET A 13 -7.67 -18.57 -17.57
C MET A 13 -6.47 -17.84 -18.17
N GLY A 14 -5.44 -18.56 -18.62
CA GLY A 14 -4.29 -17.97 -19.33
C GLY A 14 -3.62 -16.86 -18.51
N GLU A 15 -3.62 -15.63 -19.02
CA GLU A 15 -3.07 -14.45 -18.32
C GLU A 15 -4.06 -13.77 -17.35
N ASP A 16 -5.33 -14.19 -17.31
CA ASP A 16 -6.34 -13.65 -16.39
C ASP A 16 -6.20 -14.23 -14.97
N GLU A 17 -5.20 -13.69 -14.29
CA GLU A 17 -4.78 -14.06 -12.94
C GLU A 17 -5.79 -13.67 -11.86
N ARG A 18 -6.63 -12.66 -12.12
CA ARG A 18 -7.72 -12.29 -11.21
C ARG A 18 -8.83 -13.33 -11.30
N GLY A 19 -9.20 -13.72 -12.52
CA GLY A 19 -10.15 -14.80 -12.72
C GLY A 19 -9.65 -16.14 -12.16
N PHE A 20 -8.38 -16.48 -12.38
CA PHE A 20 -7.78 -17.70 -11.81
C PHE A 20 -7.87 -17.72 -10.28
N ARG A 21 -7.47 -16.63 -9.60
CA ARG A 21 -7.57 -16.53 -8.15
C ARG A 21 -9.01 -16.65 -7.63
N ASN A 22 -9.96 -15.93 -8.24
CA ASN A 22 -11.35 -15.98 -7.81
C ASN A 22 -11.97 -17.38 -7.97
N TYR A 23 -11.68 -18.07 -9.09
CA TYR A 23 -12.17 -19.44 -9.30
C TYR A 23 -11.46 -20.47 -8.43
N PHE A 24 -10.19 -20.24 -8.08
CA PHE A 24 -9.44 -21.09 -7.16
C PHE A 24 -9.96 -20.95 -5.73
N GLU A 25 -10.22 -19.74 -5.25
CA GLU A 25 -10.86 -19.48 -3.94
C GLU A 25 -12.25 -20.10 -3.85
N MET A 26 -13.05 -20.01 -4.92
CA MET A 26 -14.32 -20.74 -5.01
C MET A 26 -14.11 -22.26 -4.93
N LEU A 27 -13.05 -22.79 -5.55
CA LEU A 27 -12.74 -24.22 -5.51
C LEU A 27 -12.31 -24.69 -4.13
N GLU A 28 -11.51 -23.90 -3.41
CA GLU A 28 -11.14 -24.13 -2.02
C GLU A 28 -12.38 -24.12 -1.12
N THR A 29 -13.23 -23.10 -1.26
CA THR A 29 -14.48 -22.96 -0.49
C THR A 29 -15.42 -24.14 -0.75
N LEU A 30 -15.51 -24.63 -2.00
CA LEU A 30 -16.32 -25.80 -2.35
C LEU A 30 -15.67 -27.11 -1.84
N ALA A 31 -14.34 -27.18 -1.80
CA ALA A 31 -13.59 -28.34 -1.34
C ALA A 31 -13.62 -28.51 0.19
N GLU A 32 -13.86 -27.44 0.95
CA GLU A 32 -14.16 -27.49 2.38
C GLU A 32 -15.47 -28.26 2.68
N ASN A 33 -16.31 -28.54 1.69
CA ASN A 33 -17.63 -29.14 1.89
C ASN A 33 -17.72 -30.68 1.77
N ARG A 34 -16.61 -31.43 1.63
CA ARG A 34 -16.40 -32.87 2.01
C ARG A 34 -15.16 -33.45 1.30
N ASP A 35 -14.27 -34.08 2.08
CA ASP A 35 -13.24 -35.08 1.67
C ASP A 35 -12.09 -34.69 0.71
N LEU A 36 -11.90 -33.41 0.35
CA LEU A 36 -10.84 -33.03 -0.60
C LEU A 36 -9.53 -32.49 0.03
N GLN A 37 -9.48 -32.35 1.36
CA GLN A 37 -8.31 -31.89 2.14
C GLN A 37 -6.95 -32.51 1.73
N PRO A 38 -6.82 -33.84 1.50
CA PRO A 38 -5.53 -34.41 1.12
C PRO A 38 -5.04 -33.95 -0.27
N ASN A 39 -5.94 -33.64 -1.20
CA ASN A 39 -5.57 -33.17 -2.54
C ASN A 39 -5.20 -31.67 -2.57
N ILE A 40 -5.72 -30.87 -1.63
CA ILE A 40 -5.35 -29.46 -1.48
C ILE A 40 -3.88 -29.33 -1.08
N LYS A 41 -3.45 -30.15 -0.11
CA LYS A 41 -2.05 -30.15 0.35
C LYS A 41 -1.06 -30.49 -0.76
N GLU A 42 -1.40 -31.42 -1.65
CA GLU A 42 -0.61 -31.69 -2.86
C GLU A 42 -0.60 -30.50 -3.82
N ALA A 43 -1.74 -29.84 -4.04
CA ALA A 43 -1.81 -28.65 -4.89
C ALA A 43 -0.99 -27.49 -4.33
N GLU A 44 -1.03 -27.25 -3.01
CA GLU A 44 -0.17 -26.27 -2.31
C GLU A 44 1.33 -26.61 -2.47
N GLN A 45 1.69 -27.88 -2.34
CA GLN A 45 3.06 -28.37 -2.54
C GLN A 45 3.55 -28.24 -3.99
N MET A 46 2.66 -28.39 -4.97
CA MET A 46 2.98 -28.12 -6.37
C MET A 46 3.16 -26.62 -6.61
N LEU A 47 2.30 -25.77 -6.04
CA LEU A 47 2.38 -24.31 -6.19
C LEU A 47 3.64 -23.71 -5.55
N THR A 48 4.13 -24.29 -4.46
CA THR A 48 5.39 -23.88 -3.81
C THR A 48 6.64 -24.27 -4.61
N GLN A 49 6.56 -25.27 -5.50
CA GLN A 49 7.64 -25.64 -6.41
C GLN A 49 7.64 -24.82 -7.70
N VAL A 50 6.56 -24.09 -7.96
CA VAL A 50 6.45 -23.20 -9.10
C VAL A 50 7.13 -21.88 -8.76
N ASP A 51 8.20 -21.54 -9.50
CA ASP A 51 8.86 -20.25 -9.39
C ASP A 51 7.94 -19.12 -9.88
N VAL A 52 7.21 -18.52 -8.95
CA VAL A 52 6.25 -17.46 -9.22
C VAL A 52 6.89 -16.21 -9.82
N THR A 53 8.21 -16.03 -9.63
CA THR A 53 8.94 -14.86 -10.15
C THR A 53 9.06 -14.87 -11.67
N LYS A 54 8.91 -16.03 -12.30
CA LYS A 54 8.93 -16.19 -13.76
C LYS A 54 7.63 -15.79 -14.43
N PHE A 55 6.56 -15.55 -13.66
CA PHE A 55 5.29 -15.12 -14.23
C PHE A 55 5.29 -13.61 -14.53
N ALA A 56 4.74 -13.25 -15.68
CA ALA A 56 4.52 -11.86 -16.06
C ALA A 56 3.68 -11.11 -15.01
N SER A 57 2.71 -11.80 -14.40
CA SER A 57 1.84 -11.28 -13.35
C SER A 57 2.59 -10.88 -12.08
N TYR A 58 3.56 -11.68 -11.65
CA TYR A 58 4.45 -11.34 -10.54
C TYR A 58 5.28 -10.09 -10.86
N SER A 59 5.86 -10.03 -12.06
CA SER A 59 6.64 -8.88 -12.52
C SER A 59 5.81 -7.59 -12.63
N TRP A 60 4.55 -7.70 -13.07
CA TRP A 60 3.61 -6.57 -13.11
C TRP A 60 3.18 -6.13 -11.72
N GLY A 61 2.81 -7.07 -10.84
CA GLY A 61 2.43 -6.77 -9.46
C GLY A 61 3.57 -6.13 -8.68
N MET A 62 4.80 -6.60 -8.88
CA MET A 62 6.00 -5.99 -8.28
C MET A 62 6.21 -4.55 -8.79
N ARG A 63 6.10 -4.32 -10.11
CA ARG A 63 6.25 -2.97 -10.68
C ARG A 63 5.19 -2.00 -10.17
N ASP A 64 3.92 -2.39 -10.20
CA ASP A 64 2.81 -1.59 -9.70
C ASP A 64 2.95 -1.29 -8.19
N GLY A 65 3.39 -2.30 -7.40
CA GLY A 65 3.66 -2.12 -5.99
C GLY A 65 4.80 -1.13 -5.70
N ILE A 66 5.90 -1.22 -6.45
CA ILE A 66 7.03 -0.29 -6.34
C ILE A 66 6.61 1.13 -6.75
N GLU A 67 5.92 1.28 -7.87
CA GLU A 67 5.46 2.58 -8.38
C GLU A 67 4.54 3.27 -7.37
N LYS A 68 3.53 2.57 -6.86
CA LYS A 68 2.63 3.07 -5.81
C LYS A 68 3.37 3.40 -4.52
N GLY A 69 4.38 2.59 -4.16
CA GLY A 69 5.21 2.83 -2.98
C GLY A 69 6.02 4.12 -3.11
N ILE A 70 6.65 4.33 -4.26
CA ILE A 70 7.43 5.53 -4.56
C ILE A 70 6.52 6.77 -4.59
N GLU A 71 5.38 6.71 -5.28
CA GLU A 71 4.44 7.83 -5.37
C GLU A 71 3.95 8.27 -3.98
N LYS A 72 3.51 7.31 -3.15
CA LYS A 72 3.10 7.59 -1.77
C LYS A 72 4.23 8.17 -0.94
N GLY A 73 5.44 7.64 -1.07
CA GLY A 73 6.62 8.13 -0.36
C GLY A 73 6.98 9.56 -0.73
N ILE A 74 6.96 9.89 -2.03
CA ILE A 74 7.22 11.24 -2.53
C ILE A 74 6.16 12.23 -2.01
N GLU A 75 4.88 11.89 -2.11
CA GLU A 75 3.81 12.78 -1.67
C GLU A 75 3.83 13.00 -0.15
N GLN A 76 4.09 11.96 0.64
CA GLN A 76 4.28 12.10 2.08
C GLN A 76 5.49 12.98 2.40
N GLY A 77 6.63 12.74 1.76
CA GLY A 77 7.85 13.53 1.96
C GLY A 77 7.66 15.00 1.60
N ARG A 78 6.94 15.30 0.51
CA ARG A 78 6.59 16.66 0.11
C ARG A 78 5.74 17.36 1.16
N LYS A 79 4.67 16.71 1.64
CA LYS A 79 3.80 17.26 2.70
C LYS A 79 4.57 17.51 4.01
N GLU A 80 5.39 16.56 4.44
CA GLU A 80 6.22 16.71 5.63
C GLU A 80 7.23 17.85 5.48
N GLY A 81 7.84 18.00 4.30
CA GLY A 81 8.75 19.10 3.99
C GLY A 81 8.07 20.46 4.00
N GLU A 82 6.91 20.59 3.36
CA GLU A 82 6.10 21.82 3.38
C GLU A 82 5.68 22.19 4.79
N TYR A 83 5.24 21.20 5.58
CA TYR A 83 4.87 21.41 6.98
C TYR A 83 6.05 21.86 7.84
N LYS A 84 7.22 21.21 7.72
CA LYS A 84 8.45 21.62 8.44
C LYS A 84 8.85 23.05 8.08
N LYS A 85 8.83 23.40 6.79
CA LYS A 85 9.13 24.75 6.31
C LYS A 85 8.15 25.78 6.88
N ALA A 86 6.86 25.46 6.92
CA ALA A 86 5.85 26.31 7.53
C ALA A 86 6.12 26.53 9.02
N GLN A 87 6.51 25.48 9.75
CA GLN A 87 6.90 25.59 11.16
C GLN A 87 8.16 26.44 11.36
N GLU A 88 9.17 26.29 10.50
CA GLU A 88 10.39 27.11 10.54
C GLU A 88 10.07 28.60 10.34
N ILE A 89 9.25 28.94 9.34
CA ILE A 89 8.78 30.31 9.10
C ILE A 89 8.06 30.84 10.35
N ALA A 90 7.12 30.07 10.91
CA ALA A 90 6.38 30.48 12.10
C ALA A 90 7.32 30.72 13.31
N ARG A 91 8.30 29.85 13.54
CA ARG A 91 9.31 30.03 14.60
C ARG A 91 10.14 31.28 14.40
N SER A 92 10.62 31.54 13.18
CA SER A 92 11.38 32.76 12.87
C SER A 92 10.56 34.02 13.13
N LEU A 93 9.27 34.03 12.75
CA LEU A 93 8.40 35.19 12.99
C LEU A 93 8.06 35.37 14.49
N LEU A 94 7.85 34.28 15.23
CA LEU A 94 7.63 34.32 16.68
C LEU A 94 8.84 34.89 17.41
N GLN A 95 10.06 34.54 16.98
CA GLN A 95 11.31 35.08 17.56
C GLN A 95 11.45 36.60 17.39
N LEU A 96 10.84 37.19 16.35
CA LEU A 96 10.84 38.64 16.17
C LEU A 96 9.97 39.36 17.22
N GLY A 97 8.99 38.68 17.83
CA GLY A 97 8.18 39.19 18.95
C GLY A 97 7.24 40.36 18.63
N VAL A 98 7.18 40.83 17.38
CA VAL A 98 6.41 42.02 16.96
C VAL A 98 5.16 41.69 16.14
N ILE A 99 5.02 40.45 15.68
CA ILE A 99 3.92 40.03 14.79
C ILE A 99 2.88 39.27 15.62
N PRO A 100 1.57 39.61 15.54
CA PRO A 100 0.51 38.84 16.17
C PRO A 100 0.45 37.39 15.66
N GLU A 101 0.16 36.43 16.54
CA GLU A 101 0.09 35.00 16.18
C GLU A 101 -0.90 34.70 15.06
N ALA A 102 -2.02 35.43 15.00
CA ALA A 102 -3.01 35.31 13.94
C ALA A 102 -2.42 35.66 12.55
N ASP A 103 -1.55 36.67 12.48
CA ASP A 103 -0.86 37.02 11.25
C ASP A 103 0.26 36.03 10.92
N ILE A 104 0.97 35.53 11.94
CA ILE A 104 1.99 34.47 11.77
C ILE A 104 1.35 33.21 11.18
N ALA A 105 0.20 32.78 11.69
CA ALA A 105 -0.55 31.64 11.18
C ALA A 105 -0.91 31.82 9.70
N ARG A 106 -1.40 33.01 9.33
CA ARG A 106 -1.72 33.36 7.95
C ARG A 106 -0.50 33.38 7.03
N ILE A 107 0.64 33.90 7.48
CA ILE A 107 1.89 33.99 6.69
C ILE A 107 2.53 32.62 6.51
N ALA A 108 2.60 31.82 7.58
CA ALA A 108 3.20 30.50 7.57
C ALA A 108 2.30 29.43 6.92
N GLY A 109 0.99 29.71 6.76
CA GLY A 109 0.02 28.74 6.26
C GLY A 109 -0.27 27.63 7.27
N LEU A 110 -0.20 27.94 8.56
CA LEU A 110 -0.47 27.01 9.65
C LEU A 110 -1.77 27.37 10.38
N PRO A 111 -2.45 26.38 11.00
CA PRO A 111 -3.51 26.66 11.98
C PRO A 111 -2.97 27.51 13.14
N LEU A 112 -3.81 28.39 13.69
CA LEU A 112 -3.44 29.25 14.81
C LEU A 112 -3.01 28.40 16.03
N GLU A 113 -3.69 27.28 16.25
CA GLU A 113 -3.40 26.35 17.34
C GLU A 113 -1.99 25.77 17.23
N GLU A 114 -1.50 25.51 16.02
CA GLU A 114 -0.13 25.01 15.80
C GLU A 114 0.91 26.10 16.08
N VAL A 115 0.64 27.34 15.68
CA VAL A 115 1.51 28.48 16.01
C VAL A 115 1.58 28.70 17.53
N GLN A 116 0.45 28.58 18.22
CA GLN A 116 0.38 28.68 19.68
C GLN A 116 1.19 27.58 20.38
N LYS A 117 1.10 26.33 19.90
CA LYS A 117 1.92 25.22 20.43
C LYS A 117 3.41 25.48 20.23
N LEU A 118 3.81 25.99 19.06
CA LEU A 118 5.21 26.34 18.77
C LEU A 118 5.76 27.40 19.72
N ARG A 119 4.91 28.31 20.23
CA ARG A 119 5.29 29.31 21.23
C ARG A 119 5.52 28.71 22.63
N ILE A 120 4.73 27.72 23.03
CA ILE A 120 4.81 27.09 24.37
C ILE A 120 6.01 26.13 24.48
N GLN A 121 6.54 25.68 23.35
CA GLN A 121 7.72 24.80 23.28
C GLN A 121 9.06 25.54 23.40
N HIS A 122 9.04 26.83 23.73
CA HIS A 122 10.20 27.70 23.99
C HIS A 122 10.13 28.27 25.41
#